data_AF-X0SK06-F1
#
_entry.id   AF-X0SK06-F1
#
_cell.length_a   1.000
_cell.length_b   1.000
_cell.length_c   1.000
_cell.angle_alpha   90.00
_cell.angle_beta   90.00
_cell.angle_gamma   90.00
#
_symmetry.space_group_name_H-M   'P 1'
#
loop_
_entity.id
_entity.type
_entity.pdbx_description
1 polymer ?
#
loop_
_entity_poly.entity_id
_entity_poly.type
_entity_poly.pdbx_seq_one_letter_code
_entity_poly.pdbx_strand_id
1 'polypeptide(L)' 'MYLNKKVTRQRILDKIKRTRPHWEVTRVSEAVLIRLDTRIDEILNRAVKMHPGTGKTFRDILL' A
#
# COMPACT_ATOMS: atom_id res chain seq x y z
N MET A 1 0.41 10.89 -4.77
CA MET A 1 1.53 9.95 -4.98
C MET A 1 2.21 9.71 -3.64
N TYR A 2 1.62 8.83 -2.84
CA TYR A 2 2.03 8.64 -1.44
C TYR A 2 3.06 7.52 -1.29
N LEU A 3 3.04 6.54 -2.20
CA LEU A 3 3.99 5.43 -2.20
C LEU A 3 5.34 5.81 -2.82
N ASN A 4 6.42 5.54 -2.09
CA ASN A 4 7.75 5.43 -2.69
C ASN A 4 7.77 4.20 -3.62
N LYS A 5 7.64 4.43 -4.93
CA LYS A 5 7.55 3.38 -5.96
C LYS A 5 8.75 2.42 -5.91
N LYS A 6 9.97 2.91 -5.66
CA LYS A 6 11.19 2.08 -5.60
C LYS A 6 11.12 1.10 -4.42
N VAL A 7 10.84 1.60 -3.22
CA VAL A 7 10.74 0.77 -2.01
C VAL A 7 9.58 -0.23 -2.11
N THR A 8 8.44 0.22 -2.67
CA THR A 8 7.25 -0.63 -2.85
C THR A 8 7.52 -1.79 -3.80
N ARG A 9 8.22 -1.54 -4.92
CA ARG A 9 8.66 -2.62 -5.84
C ARG A 9 9.48 -3.67 -5.11
N GLN A 10 10.50 -3.23 -4.36
CA GLN A 10 11.38 -4.15 -3.63
C GLN A 10 10.59 -5.01 -2.64
N ARG A 11 9.70 -4.38 -1.84
CA ARG A 11 8.85 -5.09 -0.89
C ARG A 11 7.96 -6.15 -1.55
N ILE A 12 7.40 -5.85 -2.73
CA ILE A 12 6.58 -6.80 -3.48
C ILE A 12 7.43 -8.01 -3.92
N LEU A 13 8.60 -7.76 -4.51
CA LEU A 13 9.51 -8.82 -4.97
C LEU A 13 9.97 -9.70 -3.80
N ASP A 14 10.36 -9.08 -2.68
CA ASP A 14 10.77 -9.82 -1.47
C ASP A 14 9.63 -10.67 -0.93
N LYS A 15 8.39 -10.15 -0.93
CA LYS A 15 7.21 -10.89 -0.47
C LYS A 15 6.88 -12.04 -1.41
N ILE A 16 6.98 -11.85 -2.73
CA ILE A 16 6.79 -12.93 -3.70
C ILE A 16 7.84 -14.02 -3.48
N LYS A 17 9.12 -13.66 -3.34
CA LYS A 17 10.21 -14.63 -3.10
C LYS A 17 9.97 -15.47 -1.84
N ARG A 18 9.44 -14.85 -0.77
CA ARG A 18 9.10 -15.55 0.48
C ARG A 18 7.86 -16.44 0.37
N THR A 19 6.86 -16.02 -0.41
CA THR A 19 5.56 -16.71 -0.46
C THR A 19 5.50 -17.77 -1.57
N ARG A 20 6.29 -17.58 -2.63
CA ARG A 20 6.32 -18.41 -3.85
C ARG A 20 7.77 -18.52 -4.35
N PRO A 21 8.63 -19.29 -3.68
CA PRO A 21 10.07 -19.35 -3.98
C PRO A 21 10.39 -19.89 -5.38
N HIS A 22 9.47 -20.66 -5.99
CA HIS A 22 9.62 -21.20 -7.35
C HIS A 22 9.24 -20.21 -8.44
N TRP A 23 8.76 -19.01 -8.10
CA TRP A 23 8.35 -18.00 -9.07
C TRP A 23 9.50 -17.02 -9.32
N GLU A 24 9.99 -16.98 -10.55
CA GLU A 24 11.07 -16.07 -10.98
C GLU A 24 10.56 -14.66 -11.35
N VAL A 25 9.81 -14.04 -10.44
CA VAL A 25 9.33 -12.67 -10.66
C VAL A 25 10.47 -11.69 -10.41
N THR A 26 10.93 -11.01 -11.47
CA THR A 26 12.03 -10.02 -11.41
C THR A 26 11.57 -8.58 -11.57
N ARG A 27 10.33 -8.36 -12.02
CA ARG A 27 9.78 -7.03 -12.31
C ARG A 27 8.35 -6.88 -11.78
N VAL A 28 8.02 -5.65 -11.41
CA VAL A 28 6.66 -5.24 -11.04
C VAL A 28 6.25 -4.12 -11.98
N SER A 29 5.11 -4.28 -12.66
CA SER A 29 4.62 -3.28 -13.61
C SER A 29 4.26 -1.98 -12.91
N GLU A 30 4.43 -0.86 -13.61
CA GLU A 30 4.07 0.44 -13.05
C GLU A 30 2.57 0.58 -12.81
N ALA A 31 1.73 -0.01 -13.68
CA ALA A 31 0.29 -0.05 -13.50
C ALA A 31 -0.14 -0.68 -12.16
N VAL A 32 0.55 -1.73 -11.70
CA VAL A 32 0.29 -2.35 -10.39
C VAL A 32 0.60 -1.38 -9.25
N LEU A 33 1.70 -0.62 -9.36
CA LEU A 33 2.08 0.36 -8.34
C LEU A 33 1.10 1.53 -8.29
N ILE A 34 0.62 2.00 -9.45
CA ILE A 34 -0.41 3.04 -9.53
C ILE A 34 -1.71 2.56 -8.87
N ARG A 35 -2.17 1.33 -9.20
CA ARG A 35 -3.37 0.75 -8.56
C ARG A 35 -3.21 0.60 -7.05
N LEU A 36 -2.02 0.23 -6.56
CA LEU A 36 -1.74 0.18 -5.13
C LEU A 36 -1.78 1.55 -4.48
N ASP A 37 -1.23 2.59 -5.11
CA ASP A 37 -1.27 3.97 -4.60
C ASP A 37 -2.72 4.45 -4.49
N THR A 38 -3.54 4.23 -5.52
CA THR A 38 -4.99 4.54 -5.50
C THR A 38 -5.71 3.79 -4.38
N ARG A 39 -5.41 2.49 -4.19
CA ARG A 39 -6.06 1.70 -3.15
C ARG A 39 -5.71 2.17 -1.75
N ILE A 40 -4.47 2.59 -1.52
CA ILE A 40 -4.06 3.17 -0.24
C ILE A 40 -4.78 4.49 -0.02
N ASP A 41 -4.91 5.33 -1.04
CA ASP A 41 -5.62 6.60 -0.95
C ASP A 41 -7.10 6.38 -0.56
N GLU A 42 -7.78 5.40 -1.16
CA GLU A 42 -9.14 5.02 -0.78
C GLU A 42 -9.24 4.58 0.69
N ILE A 43 -8.29 3.77 1.15
CA ILE A 43 -8.21 3.27 2.54
C ILE A 43 -8.02 4.44 3.50
N LEU A 44 -7.09 5.36 3.19
CA LEU A 44 -6.85 6.55 4.00
C LEU A 44 -8.09 7.45 4.03
N ASN A 45 -8.73 7.69 2.89
CA ASN A 45 -9.94 8.50 2.81
C ASN A 45 -11.09 7.92 3.64
N ARG A 46 -11.27 6.59 3.63
CA ARG A 46 -12.26 5.92 4.49
C ARG A 46 -11.91 6.05 5.96
N ALA A 47 -10.65 5.78 6.31
CA ALA A 47 -10.18 5.86 7.68
C ALA A 47 -10.36 7.28 8.25
N VAL A 48 -10.07 8.33 7.47
CA VAL A 48 -10.29 9.73 7.84
C VAL A 48 -11.78 10.03 8.07
N LYS A 49 -12.66 9.58 7.18
CA LYS A 49 -14.11 9.80 7.31
C LYS A 49 -14.71 9.07 8.51
N MET A 50 -14.20 7.89 8.83
CA MET A 50 -14.72 7.06 9.91
C MET A 50 -14.13 7.40 11.27
N HIS A 51 -13.02 8.15 11.34
CA HIS A 51 -12.34 8.42 12.59
C HIS A 51 -13.19 9.27 13.54
N PRO A 52 -13.60 8.74 14.71
CA PRO A 52 -14.35 9.48 15.69
C PRO A 52 -13.37 10.30 16.53
N GLY A 53 -13.12 11.54 16.13
CA GLY A 53 -12.19 12.41 16.84
C GLY A 53 -12.45 13.89 16.59
N THR A 54 -12.12 14.71 17.59
CA THR A 54 -12.22 16.19 17.55
C THR A 54 -11.06 16.85 16.79
N GLY A 55 -10.37 16.11 15.90
CA GLY A 55 -9.42 16.66 14.93
C GLY A 55 -7.97 16.85 15.39
N LYS A 56 -7.55 16.36 16.57
CA LYS A 56 -6.18 16.61 17.08
C LYS A 56 -5.18 15.48 16.83
N THR A 57 -5.61 14.22 16.77
CA THR A 57 -4.70 13.08 16.59
C THR A 57 -5.43 11.92 15.92
N PHE A 58 -4.89 11.44 14.80
CA PHE A 58 -5.35 10.24 14.13
C PHE A 58 -4.73 9.02 14.80
N ARG A 59 -5.49 8.33 15.65
CA ARG A 59 -4.97 7.22 16.49
C ARG A 59 -5.18 5.85 15.88
N ASP A 60 -6.26 5.68 15.13
CA ASP A 60 -6.75 4.37 14.71
C ASP A 60 -7.11 4.40 13.22
N ILE A 61 -6.77 3.34 12.51
CA ILE A 61 -7.25 3.13 11.14
C ILE A 61 -8.49 2.25 11.24
N LEU A 62 -9.67 2.87 11.19
CA LEU A 62 -10.95 2.18 11.11
C LEU A 62 -11.23 1.90 9.63
N LEU A 63 -11.17 0.62 9.21
CA LEU A 63 -11.32 0.18 7.82
C LEU A 63 -12.57 -0.69 7.60
#